data_AF-A0A0C3EZV0-F1
#
_entry.id   AF-A0A0C3EZV0-F1
#
_cell.length_a   1.000
_cell.length_b   1.000
_cell.length_c   1.000
_cell.angle_alpha   90.00
_cell.angle_beta   90.00
_cell.angle_gamma   90.00
#
_symmetry.space_group_name_H-M   'P 1'
#
loop_
_entity.id
_entity.type
_entity.pdbx_description
1 polymer ?
#
loop_
_entity_poly.entity_id
_entity_poly.type
_entity_poly.pdbx_seq_one_letter_code
_entity_poly.pdbx_strand_id
1 'polypeptide(L)'
;MIENFKQALSEEDEDEKSVIASLDHVAAKLAEVQHVPFSSATSLTFAKAKIKAGPLTVISNKIPDLKSLGLTEGVGSNRLTVNQTRDLISLIRAHVSFSTEAGCRILVNAILLHVVSNISSVEFDVSIVPEFRMESTRFEYAATSYGGVVDFLIVKGPPVSIKFLLGGPQLAFTDPDMVKHFSSNIYEAKRDGFRDAIPQAAMAGASYCRQHNLSTFRGCVTNGEIWVFFIFNAADSGEGGTVSISDEFRLREDLAGLPLVLGLLSDWIMNSKERKQQFFTYFNP
;
A
#
# COMPACT_ATOMS: atom_id res chain seq x y z
N MET A 1 0.00 -31.72 6.17
CA MET A 1 1.38 -31.87 5.64
C MET A 1 2.35 -32.25 6.75
N ILE A 2 2.51 -31.44 7.80
CA ILE A 2 3.38 -31.76 8.96
C ILE A 2 2.94 -33.05 9.69
N GLU A 3 1.64 -33.22 9.96
CA GLU A 3 1.14 -34.44 10.62
C GLU A 3 1.35 -35.72 9.79
N ASN A 4 1.19 -35.65 8.47
CA ASN A 4 1.48 -36.79 7.59
C ASN A 4 2.98 -37.14 7.55
N PHE A 5 3.86 -36.15 7.76
CA PHE A 5 5.31 -36.36 7.85
C PHE A 5 5.71 -36.97 9.20
N LYS A 6 5.10 -36.52 10.31
CA LYS A 6 5.30 -37.13 11.64
C LYS A 6 4.88 -38.60 11.67
N GLN A 7 3.78 -38.95 11.02
CA GLN A 7 3.29 -40.34 10.93
C GLN A 7 4.21 -41.28 10.14
N ALA A 8 5.14 -40.74 9.35
CA ALA A 8 6.13 -41.52 8.60
C ALA A 8 7.42 -41.75 9.40
N LEU A 9 7.57 -41.11 10.56
CA LEU A 9 8.72 -41.25 11.46
C LEU A 9 8.39 -42.26 12.57
N SER A 10 9.38 -43.05 12.94
CA SER A 10 9.32 -44.05 14.00
C SER A 10 9.57 -43.41 15.37
N GLU A 11 8.64 -43.63 16.30
CA GLU A 11 8.80 -43.26 17.71
C GLU A 11 9.76 -44.21 18.47
N GLU A 12 10.40 -45.16 17.80
CA GLU A 12 11.39 -46.05 18.40
C GLU A 12 12.83 -45.64 18.09
N ASP A 13 13.04 -44.83 17.04
CA ASP A 13 14.35 -44.30 16.65
C ASP A 13 14.66 -43.00 17.42
N GLU A 14 15.80 -42.95 18.11
CA GLU A 14 16.20 -41.79 18.91
C GLU A 14 16.47 -40.54 18.06
N ASP A 15 16.99 -40.70 16.83
CA ASP A 15 17.25 -39.60 15.92
C ASP A 15 15.92 -39.02 15.40
N GLU A 16 14.96 -39.88 15.08
CA GLU A 16 13.64 -39.46 14.60
C GLU A 16 12.78 -38.85 15.71
N LYS A 17 12.92 -39.31 16.97
CA LYS A 17 12.32 -38.64 18.15
C LYS A 17 12.75 -37.18 18.30
N SER A 18 14.03 -36.90 18.09
CA SER A 18 14.57 -35.53 18.15
C SER A 18 13.96 -34.65 17.06
N VAL A 19 13.73 -35.22 15.87
CA VAL A 19 13.04 -34.54 14.76
C VAL A 19 11.57 -34.29 15.09
N ILE A 20 10.84 -35.26 15.66
CA ILE A 20 9.45 -35.10 16.10
C ILE A 20 9.35 -33.98 17.16
N ALA A 21 10.21 -34.00 18.17
CA ALA A 21 10.25 -32.96 19.20
C ALA A 21 10.56 -31.56 18.64
N SER A 22 11.46 -31.48 17.65
CA SER A 22 11.76 -30.23 16.94
C SER A 22 10.57 -29.75 16.10
N LEU A 23 9.85 -30.66 15.43
CA LEU A 23 8.64 -30.35 14.67
C LEU A 23 7.50 -29.90 15.59
N ASP A 24 7.33 -30.52 16.76
CA ASP A 24 6.38 -30.08 17.78
C ASP A 24 6.73 -28.71 18.33
N HIS A 25 8.02 -28.44 18.58
CA HIS A 25 8.47 -27.12 18.99
C HIS A 25 8.22 -26.05 17.92
N VAL A 26 8.46 -26.37 16.64
CA VAL A 26 8.15 -25.48 15.52
C VAL A 26 6.64 -25.31 15.37
N ALA A 27 5.84 -26.38 15.46
CA ALA A 27 4.38 -26.31 15.38
C ALA A 27 3.79 -25.51 16.54
N ALA A 28 4.30 -25.67 17.76
CA ALA A 28 3.92 -24.87 18.93
C ALA A 28 4.27 -23.39 18.73
N LYS A 29 5.48 -23.09 18.25
CA LYS A 29 5.86 -21.71 17.89
C LYS A 29 4.97 -21.14 16.79
N LEU A 30 4.66 -21.91 15.76
CA LEU A 30 3.76 -21.49 14.67
C LEU A 30 2.31 -21.33 15.15
N ALA A 31 1.86 -22.10 16.14
CA ALA A 31 0.55 -21.94 16.76
C ALA A 31 0.48 -20.73 17.69
N GLU A 32 1.60 -20.36 18.34
CA GLU A 32 1.76 -19.12 19.10
C GLU A 32 1.89 -17.89 18.19
N VAL A 33 2.44 -18.05 16.99
CA VAL A 33 2.29 -17.05 15.91
C VAL A 33 0.86 -17.14 15.40
N GLN A 34 -0.08 -16.58 16.18
CA GLN A 34 -1.38 -16.22 15.62
C GLN A 34 -1.11 -15.46 14.33
N HIS A 35 -1.53 -16.04 13.20
CA HIS A 35 -1.72 -15.26 11.99
C HIS A 35 -2.77 -14.21 12.35
N VAL A 36 -2.31 -13.06 12.83
CA VAL A 36 -3.15 -11.90 12.97
C VAL A 36 -3.45 -11.53 11.53
N PRO A 37 -4.68 -11.73 11.02
CA PRO A 37 -5.03 -11.21 9.71
C PRO A 37 -4.65 -9.73 9.70
N PHE A 38 -4.35 -9.20 8.51
CA PHE A 38 -3.92 -7.81 8.33
C PHE A 38 -4.75 -6.82 9.16
N SER A 39 -6.00 -7.11 9.52
CA SER A 39 -6.85 -6.29 10.38
C SER A 39 -6.71 -6.54 11.89
N SER A 40 -5.94 -5.71 12.59
CA SER A 40 -6.23 -5.45 14.02
C SER A 40 -5.85 -4.05 14.50
N ALA A 41 -5.14 -3.24 13.69
CA ALA A 41 -4.91 -1.86 14.05
C ALA A 41 -6.24 -1.10 14.13
N THR A 42 -6.41 -0.36 15.22
CA THR A 42 -7.59 0.48 15.48
C THR A 42 -7.14 1.89 15.90
N SER A 43 -8.08 2.79 16.16
CA SER A 43 -7.75 4.09 16.78
C SER A 43 -7.02 3.94 18.12
N LEU A 44 -7.26 2.85 18.87
CA LEU A 44 -6.50 2.54 20.08
C LEU A 44 -5.04 2.20 19.77
N THR A 45 -4.79 1.53 18.65
CA THR A 45 -3.43 1.27 18.15
C THR A 45 -2.68 2.56 17.87
N PHE A 46 -3.31 3.52 17.19
CA PHE A 46 -2.73 4.85 16.97
C PHE A 46 -2.34 5.51 18.29
N ALA A 47 -3.26 5.54 19.27
CA ALA A 47 -2.97 6.12 20.58
C ALA A 47 -1.76 5.47 21.26
N LYS A 48 -1.68 4.12 21.27
CA LYS A 48 -0.53 3.37 21.81
C LYS A 48 0.77 3.65 21.07
N ALA A 49 0.69 3.85 19.75
CA ALA A 49 1.83 4.21 18.91
C ALA A 49 2.18 5.72 18.95
N LYS A 50 1.49 6.52 19.78
CA LYS A 50 1.62 7.99 19.83
C LYS A 50 1.37 8.66 18.46
N ILE A 51 0.46 8.09 17.67
CA ILE A 51 0.04 8.62 16.37
C ILE A 51 -1.26 9.40 16.55
N LYS A 52 -1.26 10.68 16.15
CA LYS A 52 -2.46 11.53 16.16
C LYS A 52 -3.13 11.51 14.79
N ALA A 53 -4.45 11.33 14.75
CA ALA A 53 -5.21 11.40 13.51
C ALA A 53 -5.80 12.81 13.29
N GLY A 54 -5.85 13.27 12.04
CA GLY A 54 -6.44 14.56 11.66
C GLY A 54 -6.99 14.57 10.23
N PRO A 55 -7.66 15.65 9.81
CA PRO A 55 -8.16 15.80 8.44
C PRO A 55 -7.04 16.12 7.45
N LEU A 56 -7.23 15.67 6.22
CA LEU A 56 -6.46 16.00 5.02
C LEU A 56 -7.43 16.58 3.98
N THR A 57 -7.40 17.89 3.76
CA THR A 57 -8.40 18.59 2.95
C THR A 57 -7.80 19.00 1.62
N VAL A 58 -8.47 18.69 0.50
CA VAL A 58 -8.05 19.20 -0.82
C VAL A 58 -8.26 20.70 -0.87
N ILE A 59 -7.27 21.42 -1.40
CA ILE A 59 -7.37 22.86 -1.60
C ILE A 59 -8.34 23.11 -2.76
N SER A 60 -9.52 23.66 -2.49
CA SER A 60 -10.63 23.75 -3.45
C SER A 60 -10.27 24.44 -4.76
N ASN A 61 -9.45 25.51 -4.73
CA ASN A 61 -9.03 26.23 -5.94
C ASN A 61 -8.00 25.46 -6.79
N LYS A 62 -7.46 24.33 -6.29
CA LYS A 62 -6.53 23.46 -7.00
C LYS A 62 -7.17 22.22 -7.62
N ILE A 63 -8.47 22.01 -7.43
CA ILE A 63 -9.21 20.91 -8.07
C ILE A 63 -9.13 20.94 -9.60
N PRO A 64 -9.21 22.10 -10.29
CA PRO A 64 -9.03 22.15 -11.74
C PRO A 64 -7.64 21.68 -12.18
N ASP A 65 -6.59 22.11 -11.47
CA ASP A 65 -5.21 21.70 -11.73
C ASP A 65 -5.04 20.17 -11.58
N LEU A 66 -5.61 19.58 -10.52
CA LEU A 66 -5.63 18.12 -10.33
C LEU A 66 -6.34 17.39 -11.48
N LYS A 67 -7.52 17.87 -11.89
CA LYS A 67 -8.24 17.26 -13.02
C LYS A 67 -7.43 17.35 -14.31
N SER A 68 -6.76 18.48 -14.55
CA SER A 68 -5.87 18.64 -15.71
C SER A 68 -4.71 17.66 -15.64
N LEU A 69 -4.10 17.48 -14.46
CA LEU A 69 -3.05 16.50 -14.25
C LEU A 69 -3.52 15.07 -14.54
N GLY A 70 -4.73 14.70 -14.10
CA GLY A 70 -5.31 13.38 -14.37
C GLY A 70 -5.77 13.15 -15.81
N LEU A 71 -5.81 14.20 -16.63
CA LEU A 71 -6.06 14.12 -18.08
C LEU A 71 -4.77 14.18 -18.90
N THR A 72 -3.62 14.39 -18.26
CA THR A 72 -2.35 14.49 -18.95
C THR A 72 -1.93 13.11 -19.41
N GLU A 73 -1.84 12.95 -20.73
CA GLU A 73 -1.32 11.73 -21.34
C GLU A 73 0.20 11.86 -21.47
N GLY A 74 0.89 10.78 -21.14
CA GLY A 74 2.34 10.77 -21.28
C GLY A 74 2.82 10.58 -22.72
N VAL A 75 4.12 10.75 -22.96
CA VAL A 75 4.73 10.66 -24.31
C VAL A 75 5.21 9.23 -24.62
N GLY A 76 4.60 8.50 -25.55
CA GLY A 76 5.09 7.19 -26.02
C GLY A 76 4.00 6.18 -26.38
N SER A 77 4.38 4.99 -26.86
CA SER A 77 3.45 4.00 -27.43
C SER A 77 2.80 3.04 -26.43
N ASN A 78 3.33 2.91 -25.20
CA ASN A 78 2.89 1.92 -24.22
C ASN A 78 2.13 2.58 -23.05
N ARG A 79 1.11 3.39 -23.37
CA ARG A 79 0.35 4.16 -22.38
C ARG A 79 -1.14 3.96 -22.58
N LEU A 80 -1.90 3.94 -21.48
CA LEU A 80 -3.36 3.91 -21.54
C LEU A 80 -3.90 5.33 -21.63
N THR A 81 -4.59 5.66 -22.72
CA THR A 81 -5.34 6.92 -22.83
C THR A 81 -6.47 6.96 -21.80
N VAL A 82 -6.97 8.16 -21.52
CA VAL A 82 -8.13 8.30 -20.60
C VAL A 82 -9.36 7.58 -21.16
N ASN A 83 -9.56 7.60 -22.47
CA ASN A 83 -10.71 6.93 -23.11
C ASN A 83 -10.60 5.40 -23.02
N GLN A 84 -9.44 4.81 -23.33
CA GLN A 84 -9.22 3.38 -23.13
C GLN A 84 -9.45 2.96 -21.67
N THR A 85 -9.09 3.83 -20.74
CA THR A 85 -9.31 3.59 -19.30
C THR A 85 -10.79 3.62 -18.94
N ARG A 86 -11.57 4.55 -19.51
CA ARG A 86 -13.03 4.57 -19.36
C ARG A 86 -13.69 3.30 -19.92
N ASP A 87 -13.23 2.84 -21.08
CA ASP A 87 -13.73 1.62 -21.71
C ASP A 87 -13.43 0.39 -20.84
N LEU A 88 -12.21 0.28 -20.32
CA LEU A 88 -11.81 -0.77 -19.39
C LEU A 88 -12.63 -0.76 -18.10
N ILE A 89 -12.81 0.41 -17.48
CA ILE A 89 -13.64 0.53 -16.27
C ILE A 89 -15.08 0.10 -16.56
N SER A 90 -15.63 0.48 -17.71
CA SER A 90 -17.00 0.11 -18.10
C SER A 90 -17.14 -1.41 -18.29
N LEU A 91 -16.16 -2.05 -18.93
CA LEU A 91 -16.12 -3.52 -19.08
C LEU A 91 -16.02 -4.21 -17.72
N ILE A 92 -15.15 -3.73 -16.83
CA ILE A 92 -15.01 -4.29 -15.48
C ILE A 92 -16.32 -4.16 -14.72
N ARG A 93 -16.97 -2.98 -14.75
CA ARG A 93 -18.28 -2.75 -14.12
C ARG A 93 -19.37 -3.68 -14.65
N ALA A 94 -19.35 -4.02 -15.93
CA ALA A 94 -20.33 -4.90 -16.54
C ALA A 94 -20.11 -6.39 -16.22
N HIS A 95 -18.87 -6.81 -15.90
CA HIS A 95 -18.49 -8.23 -15.89
C HIS A 95 -17.82 -8.73 -14.61
N VAL A 96 -17.48 -7.85 -13.67
CA VAL A 96 -16.77 -8.21 -12.43
C VAL A 96 -17.65 -7.93 -11.21
N SER A 97 -17.75 -8.90 -10.30
CA SER A 97 -18.46 -8.69 -9.04
C SER A 97 -17.61 -7.92 -8.03
N PHE A 98 -18.07 -6.72 -7.67
CA PHE A 98 -17.50 -5.90 -6.59
C PHE A 98 -17.93 -6.36 -5.19
N SER A 99 -18.68 -7.47 -5.08
CA SER A 99 -19.00 -8.09 -3.80
C SER A 99 -17.81 -8.82 -3.16
N THR A 100 -16.64 -8.80 -3.79
CA THR A 100 -15.41 -9.46 -3.32
C THR A 100 -14.23 -8.50 -3.42
N GLU A 101 -13.24 -8.65 -2.52
CA GLU A 101 -12.01 -7.85 -2.60
C GLU A 101 -11.25 -8.11 -3.91
N ALA A 102 -11.28 -9.34 -4.43
CA ALA A 102 -10.68 -9.68 -5.71
C ALA A 102 -11.27 -8.84 -6.86
N GLY A 103 -12.60 -8.67 -6.89
CA GLY A 103 -13.25 -7.82 -7.89
C GLY A 103 -12.85 -6.35 -7.77
N CYS A 104 -12.78 -5.82 -6.54
CA CYS A 104 -12.26 -4.48 -6.28
C CYS A 104 -10.83 -4.30 -6.80
N ARG A 105 -9.95 -5.29 -6.55
CA ARG A 105 -8.55 -5.28 -7.00
C ARG A 105 -8.44 -5.21 -8.53
N ILE A 106 -9.35 -5.82 -9.29
CA ILE A 106 -9.34 -5.73 -10.76
C ILE A 106 -9.56 -4.28 -11.23
N LEU A 107 -10.53 -3.57 -10.65
CA LEU A 107 -10.76 -2.16 -10.97
C LEU A 107 -9.59 -1.27 -10.53
N VAL A 108 -9.07 -1.50 -9.33
CA VAL A 108 -7.89 -0.79 -8.81
C VAL A 108 -6.69 -0.99 -9.73
N ASN A 109 -6.43 -2.22 -10.20
CA ASN A 109 -5.36 -2.53 -11.15
C ASN A 109 -5.50 -1.74 -12.46
N ALA A 110 -6.70 -1.68 -13.04
CA ALA A 110 -6.93 -0.94 -14.29
C ALA A 110 -6.61 0.56 -14.13
N ILE A 111 -7.00 1.15 -13.00
CA ILE A 111 -6.76 2.57 -12.70
C ILE A 111 -5.27 2.81 -12.39
N LEU A 112 -4.65 1.98 -11.56
CA LEU A 112 -3.22 2.10 -11.27
C LEU A 112 -2.37 1.90 -12.52
N LEU A 113 -2.74 0.97 -13.41
CA LEU A 113 -2.03 0.74 -14.68
C LEU A 113 -2.09 1.97 -15.59
N HIS A 114 -3.24 2.66 -15.65
CA HIS A 114 -3.32 3.95 -16.33
C HIS A 114 -2.31 4.94 -15.76
N VAL A 115 -2.31 5.09 -14.43
CA VAL A 115 -1.48 6.07 -13.74
C VAL A 115 0.01 5.79 -13.96
N VAL A 116 0.49 4.57 -13.69
CA VAL A 116 1.92 4.23 -13.82
C VAL A 116 2.42 4.31 -15.27
N SER A 117 1.57 3.94 -16.25
CA SER A 117 1.95 4.04 -17.66
C SER A 117 2.04 5.50 -18.17
N ASN A 118 1.26 6.41 -17.58
CA ASN A 118 1.29 7.83 -17.96
C ASN A 118 2.34 8.66 -17.23
N ILE A 119 2.78 8.24 -16.04
CA ILE A 119 3.79 8.98 -15.25
C ILE A 119 5.22 8.62 -15.64
N SER A 120 5.46 7.38 -16.06
CA SER A 120 6.81 6.90 -16.37
C SER A 120 7.46 7.70 -17.51
N SER A 121 8.77 7.93 -17.38
CA SER A 121 9.58 8.79 -18.24
C SER A 121 10.94 8.17 -18.54
N VAL A 122 11.81 8.92 -19.23
CA VAL A 122 13.20 8.49 -19.50
C VAL A 122 14.05 8.54 -18.22
N GLU A 123 13.74 9.45 -17.29
CA GLU A 123 14.54 9.68 -16.08
C GLU A 123 14.18 8.71 -14.94
N PHE A 124 12.93 8.28 -14.89
CA PHE A 124 12.41 7.40 -13.86
C PHE A 124 11.27 6.54 -14.42
N ASP A 125 11.09 5.39 -13.82
CA ASP A 125 10.01 4.46 -14.13
C ASP A 125 9.16 4.22 -12.87
N VAL A 126 7.92 3.79 -13.07
CA VAL A 126 6.97 3.52 -11.99
C VAL A 126 6.37 2.14 -12.20
N SER A 127 6.40 1.31 -11.16
CA SER A 127 5.88 -0.06 -11.20
C SER A 127 4.93 -0.37 -10.07
N ILE A 128 4.05 -1.33 -10.33
CA ILE A 128 3.09 -1.88 -9.37
C ILE A 128 3.67 -3.19 -8.86
N VAL A 129 3.85 -3.31 -7.54
CA VAL A 129 4.22 -4.55 -6.87
C VAL A 129 2.99 -5.05 -6.09
N PRO A 130 2.25 -6.04 -6.62
CA PRO A 130 1.10 -6.59 -5.92
C PRO A 130 1.52 -7.44 -4.71
N GLU A 131 0.65 -7.52 -3.71
CA GLU A 131 0.79 -8.38 -2.52
C GLU A 131 2.16 -8.25 -1.85
N PHE A 132 2.59 -7.01 -1.63
CA PHE A 132 3.90 -6.73 -1.06
C PHE A 132 3.91 -6.94 0.45
N ARG A 133 4.86 -7.74 0.94
CA ARG A 133 5.02 -8.00 2.37
C ARG A 133 5.86 -6.92 3.03
N MET A 134 5.24 -6.17 3.91
CA MET A 134 5.87 -5.23 4.83
C MET A 134 6.42 -6.00 6.03
N GLU A 135 7.71 -5.86 6.28
CA GLU A 135 8.35 -6.47 7.43
C GLU A 135 7.74 -5.95 8.74
N SER A 136 7.69 -6.81 9.76
CA SER A 136 7.12 -6.44 11.06
C SER A 136 8.06 -5.53 11.84
N THR A 137 7.59 -4.34 12.19
CA THR A 137 8.32 -3.37 13.01
C THR A 137 7.72 -3.30 14.42
N ARG A 138 8.57 -3.36 15.44
CA ARG A 138 8.16 -3.14 16.83
C ARG A 138 8.20 -1.64 17.14
N PHE A 139 7.10 -1.11 17.66
CA PHE A 139 7.05 0.24 18.21
C PHE A 139 7.19 0.12 19.72
N GLU A 140 8.10 0.85 20.34
CA GLU A 140 8.47 0.65 21.77
C GLU A 140 7.28 0.69 22.74
N TYR A 141 6.31 1.56 22.48
CA TYR A 141 5.11 1.74 23.31
C TYR A 141 3.91 0.90 22.85
N ALA A 142 4.04 0.23 21.70
CA ALA A 142 3.08 -0.76 21.29
C ALA A 142 3.60 -2.15 21.68
N ALA A 143 2.85 -2.86 22.51
CA ALA A 143 3.19 -4.23 22.92
C ALA A 143 3.23 -5.25 21.76
N THR A 144 2.98 -4.81 20.53
CA THR A 144 2.85 -5.63 19.33
C THR A 144 3.71 -5.07 18.20
N SER A 145 4.27 -5.97 17.39
CA SER A 145 4.88 -5.62 16.11
C SER A 145 3.81 -5.41 15.04
N TYR A 146 4.03 -4.47 14.12
CA TYR A 146 3.12 -4.20 13.00
C TYR A 146 3.84 -4.46 11.69
N GLY A 147 3.20 -5.23 10.82
CA GLY A 147 3.61 -5.52 9.46
C GLY A 147 2.41 -6.10 8.73
N GLY A 148 2.64 -6.74 7.59
CA GLY A 148 1.57 -7.41 6.87
C GLY A 148 1.78 -7.41 5.37
N VAL A 149 0.75 -7.79 4.62
CA VAL A 149 0.76 -7.77 3.16
C VAL A 149 -0.14 -6.62 2.72
N VAL A 150 0.42 -5.68 1.96
CA VAL A 150 -0.37 -4.62 1.33
C VAL A 150 -0.76 -5.07 -0.08
N ASP A 151 -1.96 -4.71 -0.52
CA ASP A 151 -2.43 -5.17 -1.82
C ASP A 151 -1.58 -4.65 -2.98
N PHE A 152 -1.14 -3.40 -2.92
CA PHE A 152 -0.24 -2.82 -3.90
C PHE A 152 0.79 -1.90 -3.26
N LEU A 153 2.05 -2.09 -3.61
CA LEU A 153 3.12 -1.12 -3.41
C LEU A 153 3.46 -0.51 -4.77
N ILE A 154 3.24 0.80 -4.93
CA ILE A 154 3.70 1.53 -6.10
C ILE A 154 5.08 2.04 -5.82
N VAL A 155 6.03 1.75 -6.72
CA VAL A 155 7.43 2.08 -6.57
C VAL A 155 7.88 2.92 -7.75
N LYS A 156 8.46 4.09 -7.46
CA LYS A 156 9.12 4.96 -8.43
C LYS A 156 10.62 4.94 -8.19
N GLY A 157 11.41 4.88 -9.26
CA GLY A 157 12.86 4.89 -9.17
C GLY A 157 13.54 4.94 -10.54
N PRO A 158 14.87 4.84 -10.58
CA PRO A 158 15.62 4.77 -11.85
C PRO A 158 15.15 3.57 -12.68
N PRO A 159 15.04 3.68 -14.03
CA PRO A 159 14.50 2.60 -14.86
C PRO A 159 15.24 1.26 -14.71
N VAL A 160 16.55 1.29 -14.52
CA VAL A 160 17.36 0.07 -14.29
C VAL A 160 16.96 -0.62 -12.99
N SER A 161 16.77 0.15 -11.92
CA SER A 161 16.35 -0.37 -10.61
C SER A 161 14.93 -0.91 -10.65
N ILE A 162 14.03 -0.26 -11.39
CA ILE A 162 12.64 -0.72 -11.59
C ILE A 162 12.59 -2.02 -12.40
N LYS A 163 13.42 -2.15 -13.44
CA LYS A 163 13.55 -3.42 -14.18
C LYS A 163 14.02 -4.56 -13.29
N PHE A 164 14.96 -4.30 -12.37
CA PHE A 164 15.39 -5.29 -11.38
C PHE A 164 14.26 -5.63 -10.40
N LEU A 165 13.56 -4.62 -9.89
CA LEU A 165 12.40 -4.77 -9.01
C LEU A 165 11.35 -5.72 -9.61
N LEU A 166 11.01 -5.55 -10.89
CA LEU A 166 10.04 -6.41 -11.57
C LEU A 166 10.49 -7.88 -11.69
N GLY A 167 11.81 -8.15 -11.71
CA GLY A 167 12.36 -9.50 -11.75
C GLY A 167 12.35 -10.21 -10.40
N GLY A 168 12.31 -9.46 -9.29
CA GLY A 168 12.32 -10.03 -7.94
C GLY A 168 12.13 -8.95 -6.88
N PRO A 169 10.87 -8.58 -6.54
CA PRO A 169 10.61 -7.48 -5.62
C PRO A 169 11.27 -7.66 -4.26
N GLN A 170 11.23 -8.87 -3.72
CA GLN A 170 11.79 -9.18 -2.39
C GLN A 170 13.30 -8.97 -2.38
N LEU A 171 14.02 -9.41 -3.43
CA LEU A 171 15.46 -9.17 -3.57
C LEU A 171 15.77 -7.68 -3.68
N ALA A 172 14.95 -6.94 -4.43
CA ALA A 172 15.14 -5.51 -4.61
C ALA A 172 15.01 -4.72 -3.30
N PHE A 173 14.09 -5.15 -2.41
CA PHE A 173 13.87 -4.51 -1.11
C PHE A 173 14.83 -4.97 -0.01
N THR A 174 15.55 -6.08 -0.20
CA THR A 174 16.61 -6.50 0.73
C THR A 174 17.95 -5.79 0.52
N ASP A 175 18.13 -5.09 -0.60
CA ASP A 175 19.35 -4.34 -0.89
C ASP A 175 19.22 -2.86 -0.46
N PRO A 176 19.93 -2.41 0.59
CA PRO A 176 19.86 -1.03 1.05
C PRO A 176 20.29 0.00 0.00
N ASP A 177 21.21 -0.37 -0.90
CA ASP A 177 21.68 0.50 -1.96
C ASP A 177 20.65 0.68 -3.07
N MET A 178 19.74 -0.27 -3.28
CA MET A 178 18.62 -0.07 -4.20
C MET A 178 17.47 0.69 -3.54
N VAL A 179 17.10 0.32 -2.31
CA VAL A 179 15.93 0.91 -1.64
C VAL A 179 16.06 2.43 -1.45
N LYS A 180 17.26 2.95 -1.23
CA LYS A 180 17.48 4.40 -1.12
C LYS A 180 17.04 5.18 -2.38
N HIS A 181 17.07 4.54 -3.54
CA HIS A 181 16.65 5.13 -4.81
C HIS A 181 15.15 5.02 -5.08
N PHE A 182 14.42 4.25 -4.28
CA PHE A 182 12.98 4.09 -4.42
C PHE A 182 12.20 5.13 -3.63
N SER A 183 11.08 5.55 -4.20
CA SER A 183 10.00 6.20 -3.48
C SER A 183 8.73 5.39 -3.65
N SER A 184 7.99 5.19 -2.55
CA SER A 184 6.91 4.19 -2.52
C SER A 184 5.63 4.74 -1.92
N ASN A 185 4.50 4.19 -2.36
CA ASN A 185 3.17 4.41 -1.80
C ASN A 185 2.47 3.06 -1.64
N ILE A 186 1.64 2.92 -0.61
CA ILE A 186 0.77 1.73 -0.48
C ILE A 186 -0.66 2.04 -0.93
N TYR A 187 -1.29 1.04 -1.52
CA TYR A 187 -2.71 1.04 -1.84
C TYR A 187 -3.32 -0.25 -1.32
N GLU A 188 -4.34 -0.10 -0.48
CA GLU A 188 -5.06 -1.21 0.12
C GLU A 188 -6.44 -1.32 -0.51
N ALA A 189 -6.74 -2.48 -1.10
CA ALA A 189 -8.06 -2.77 -1.62
C ALA A 189 -8.95 -3.33 -0.51
N LYS A 190 -10.12 -2.73 -0.34
CA LYS A 190 -11.14 -3.16 0.61
C LYS A 190 -12.48 -3.12 -0.06
N ARG A 191 -13.34 -4.10 0.22
CA ARG A 191 -14.70 -4.14 -0.31
C ARG A 191 -15.57 -3.05 0.31
N ASP A 192 -15.62 -3.05 1.65
CA ASP A 192 -16.39 -2.14 2.49
C ASP A 192 -15.50 -1.63 3.63
N GLY A 193 -16.00 -0.68 4.44
CA GLY A 193 -15.33 -0.27 5.67
C GLY A 193 -13.99 0.44 5.44
N PHE A 194 -13.88 1.25 4.39
CA PHE A 194 -12.63 1.95 4.01
C PHE A 194 -11.94 2.61 5.20
N ARG A 195 -12.72 3.34 6.01
CA ARG A 195 -12.22 4.07 7.18
C ARG A 195 -11.67 3.13 8.26
N ASP A 196 -12.22 1.94 8.40
CA ASP A 196 -11.79 0.95 9.39
C ASP A 196 -10.46 0.29 8.98
N ALA A 197 -10.13 0.29 7.69
CA ALA A 197 -8.85 -0.20 7.19
C ALA A 197 -7.72 0.85 7.23
N ILE A 198 -8.05 2.14 7.38
CA ILE A 198 -7.03 3.21 7.40
C ILE A 198 -6.04 3.05 8.55
N PRO A 199 -6.45 2.71 9.80
CA PRO A 199 -5.49 2.49 10.86
C PRO A 199 -4.42 1.46 10.51
N GLN A 200 -4.82 0.37 9.87
CA GLN A 200 -3.88 -0.66 9.45
C GLN A 200 -2.96 -0.18 8.34
N ALA A 201 -3.51 0.40 7.27
CA ALA A 201 -2.71 0.93 6.17
C ALA A 201 -1.71 1.99 6.66
N ALA A 202 -2.13 2.89 7.54
CA ALA A 202 -1.26 3.88 8.13
C ALA A 202 -0.18 3.29 9.05
N MET A 203 -0.49 2.25 9.83
CA MET A 203 0.53 1.53 10.63
C MET A 203 1.55 0.82 9.75
N ALA A 204 1.14 0.27 8.60
CA ALA A 204 2.07 -0.28 7.61
C ALA A 204 2.98 0.82 7.04
N GLY A 205 2.43 1.98 6.69
CA GLY A 205 3.21 3.16 6.28
C GLY A 205 4.16 3.66 7.37
N ALA A 206 3.73 3.69 8.63
CA ALA A 206 4.57 4.07 9.76
C ALA A 206 5.73 3.07 9.98
N SER A 207 5.46 1.78 9.82
CA SER A 207 6.48 0.73 9.90
C SER A 207 7.52 0.89 8.80
N TYR A 208 7.07 1.16 7.56
CA TYR A 208 7.93 1.46 6.42
C TYR A 208 8.81 2.69 6.66
N CYS A 209 8.22 3.76 7.17
CA CYS A 209 8.94 4.97 7.56
C CYS A 209 10.07 4.67 8.53
N ARG A 210 9.79 3.87 9.56
CA ARG A 210 10.79 3.49 10.57
C ARG A 210 11.89 2.60 9.99
N GLN A 211 11.53 1.63 9.14
CA GLN A 211 12.50 0.72 8.51
C GLN A 211 13.47 1.43 7.57
N HIS A 212 12.97 2.40 6.81
CA HIS A 212 13.73 3.08 5.77
C HIS A 212 14.12 4.51 6.12
N ASN A 213 13.98 4.90 7.39
CA ASN A 213 14.28 6.24 7.91
C ASN A 213 13.62 7.37 7.09
N LEU A 214 12.34 7.21 6.76
CA LEU A 214 11.54 8.20 6.03
C LEU A 214 10.71 9.02 7.01
N SER A 215 10.65 10.33 6.79
CA SER A 215 9.82 11.23 7.60
C SER A 215 8.35 11.25 7.18
N THR A 216 8.04 10.81 5.97
CA THR A 216 6.71 10.89 5.38
C THR A 216 6.41 9.64 4.57
N PHE A 217 5.18 9.15 4.68
CA PHE A 217 4.65 8.09 3.84
C PHE A 217 3.23 8.41 3.40
N ARG A 218 2.91 8.07 2.16
CA ARG A 218 1.63 8.37 1.53
C ARG A 218 0.97 7.08 1.07
N GLY A 219 -0.32 6.93 1.35
CA GLY A 219 -1.07 5.76 0.89
C GLY A 219 -2.54 6.06 0.62
N CYS A 220 -3.25 5.02 0.20
CA CYS A 220 -4.67 5.11 -0.10
C CYS A 220 -5.38 3.78 0.25
N VAL A 221 -6.63 3.89 0.69
CA VAL A 221 -7.56 2.76 0.85
C VAL A 221 -8.69 2.94 -0.15
N THR A 222 -9.04 1.88 -0.90
CA THR A 222 -9.96 1.99 -2.03
C THR A 222 -10.71 0.68 -2.33
N ASN A 223 -11.90 0.75 -2.94
CA ASN A 223 -12.53 -0.40 -3.63
C ASN A 223 -12.44 -0.28 -5.16
N GLY A 224 -11.70 0.71 -5.66
CA GLY A 224 -11.66 1.13 -7.05
C GLY A 224 -12.70 2.19 -7.41
N GLU A 225 -13.84 2.23 -6.73
CA GLU A 225 -14.90 3.22 -6.95
C GLU A 225 -14.76 4.46 -6.05
N ILE A 226 -14.36 4.22 -4.81
CA ILE A 226 -14.18 5.20 -3.74
C ILE A 226 -12.72 5.14 -3.29
N TRP A 227 -12.08 6.30 -3.22
CA TRP A 227 -10.68 6.45 -2.88
C TRP A 227 -10.55 7.36 -1.66
N VAL A 228 -9.86 6.88 -0.63
CA VAL A 228 -9.53 7.67 0.57
C VAL A 228 -8.02 7.71 0.71
N PHE A 229 -7.45 8.91 0.69
CA PHE A 229 -6.02 9.14 0.77
C PHE A 229 -5.61 9.42 2.22
N PHE A 230 -4.41 8.99 2.58
CA PHE A 230 -3.83 9.34 3.88
C PHE A 230 -2.33 9.61 3.77
N ILE A 231 -1.86 10.51 4.61
CA ILE A 231 -0.45 10.80 4.80
C ILE A 231 -0.07 10.51 6.24
N PHE A 232 0.97 9.72 6.42
CA PHE A 232 1.67 9.56 7.70
C PHE A 232 2.92 10.46 7.70
N ASN A 233 3.07 11.28 8.73
CA ASN A 233 4.30 12.02 9.00
C ASN A 233 4.89 11.53 10.32
N ALA A 234 6.11 11.02 10.30
CA ALA A 234 6.84 10.65 11.49
C ALA A 234 7.14 11.91 12.32
N ALA A 235 7.13 11.77 13.65
CA ALA A 235 7.60 12.85 14.53
C ALA A 235 9.13 12.97 14.44
N ASP A 236 9.66 14.18 14.61
CA ASP A 236 11.12 14.43 14.59
C ASP A 236 11.85 13.68 15.71
N SER A 237 11.15 13.31 16.78
CA SER A 237 11.66 12.46 17.87
C SER A 237 11.91 11.00 17.47
N GLY A 238 11.45 10.56 16.29
CA GLY A 238 11.49 9.16 15.86
C GLY A 238 10.37 8.28 16.45
N GLU A 239 9.59 8.81 17.40
CA GLU A 239 8.47 8.11 18.03
C GLU A 239 7.11 8.68 17.61
N GLY A 240 6.23 7.81 17.11
CA GLY A 240 4.87 8.17 16.72
C GLY A 240 4.81 9.07 15.51
N GLY A 241 3.82 9.96 15.46
CA GLY A 241 3.63 10.84 14.31
C GLY A 241 2.20 11.36 14.16
N THR A 242 1.87 11.79 12.94
CA THR A 242 0.53 12.21 12.57
C THR A 242 0.05 11.46 11.35
N VAL A 243 -1.22 11.09 11.34
CA VAL A 243 -1.91 10.54 10.17
C VAL A 243 -3.00 11.54 9.79
N SER A 244 -2.94 12.08 8.57
CA SER A 244 -4.00 12.94 8.04
C SER A 244 -4.76 12.20 6.95
N ILE A 245 -6.09 12.24 7.01
CA ILE A 245 -7.00 11.40 6.22
C ILE A 245 -7.96 12.25 5.42
N SER A 246 -8.14 11.94 4.13
CA SER A 246 -9.00 12.71 3.25
C SER A 246 -10.47 12.36 3.36
N ASP A 247 -11.30 13.21 2.74
CA ASP A 247 -12.64 12.81 2.32
C ASP A 247 -12.60 11.73 1.22
N GLU A 248 -13.77 11.22 0.87
CA GLU A 248 -13.95 10.21 -0.18
C GLU A 248 -13.97 10.84 -1.57
N PHE A 249 -13.15 10.33 -2.48
CA PHE A 249 -13.19 10.66 -3.90
C PHE A 249 -13.83 9.52 -4.69
N ARG A 250 -14.87 9.83 -5.44
CA ARG A 250 -15.69 8.83 -6.14
C ARG A 250 -15.49 8.93 -7.64
N LEU A 251 -15.38 7.80 -8.33
CA LEU A 251 -15.37 7.76 -9.79
C LEU A 251 -16.68 8.28 -10.39
N ARG A 252 -17.80 8.00 -9.72
CA ARG A 252 -19.19 8.20 -10.18
C ARG A 252 -19.57 7.27 -11.33
N GLU A 253 -20.87 7.07 -11.52
CA GLU A 253 -21.42 6.17 -12.54
C GLU A 253 -20.99 6.60 -13.96
N ASP A 254 -21.06 7.90 -14.23
CA ASP A 254 -20.64 8.54 -15.49
C ASP A 254 -19.12 8.72 -15.65
N LEU A 255 -18.32 8.23 -14.69
CA LEU A 255 -16.87 8.42 -14.63
C LEU A 255 -16.41 9.89 -14.62
N ALA A 256 -17.29 10.84 -14.30
CA ALA A 256 -16.90 12.24 -14.27
C ALA A 256 -15.96 12.55 -13.09
N GLY A 257 -15.82 11.64 -12.11
CA GLY A 257 -14.82 11.72 -11.04
C GLY A 257 -13.43 11.18 -11.42
N LEU A 258 -13.33 10.42 -12.52
CA LEU A 258 -12.09 9.77 -12.94
C LEU A 258 -10.91 10.75 -13.09
N PRO A 259 -11.04 11.92 -13.77
CA PRO A 259 -9.92 12.86 -13.90
C PRO A 259 -9.34 13.33 -12.56
N LEU A 260 -10.20 13.52 -11.56
CA LEU A 260 -9.76 13.95 -10.23
C LEU A 260 -8.99 12.82 -9.53
N VAL A 261 -9.51 11.59 -9.57
CA VAL A 261 -8.85 10.42 -8.98
C VAL A 261 -7.49 10.17 -9.63
N LEU A 262 -7.42 10.19 -10.96
CA LEU A 262 -6.16 10.03 -11.70
C LEU A 262 -5.15 11.11 -11.34
N GLY A 263 -5.58 12.37 -11.27
CA GLY A 263 -4.72 13.49 -10.89
C GLY A 263 -4.18 13.37 -9.46
N LEU A 264 -5.04 12.97 -8.52
CA LEU A 264 -4.66 12.71 -7.14
C LEU A 264 -3.64 11.58 -7.05
N LEU A 265 -3.86 10.46 -7.72
CA LEU A 265 -2.93 9.33 -7.76
C LEU A 265 -1.57 9.73 -8.35
N SER A 266 -1.59 10.50 -9.44
CA SER A 266 -0.37 10.99 -10.08
C SER A 266 0.45 11.88 -9.16
N ASP A 267 -0.19 12.85 -8.49
CA ASP A 267 0.48 13.66 -7.47
C ASP A 267 1.02 12.80 -6.32
N TRP A 268 0.21 11.85 -5.85
CA TRP A 268 0.56 10.98 -4.71
C TRP A 268 1.85 10.20 -4.94
N ILE A 269 2.01 9.67 -6.16
CA ILE A 269 3.17 8.90 -6.58
C ILE A 269 4.38 9.81 -6.80
N MET A 270 4.18 10.94 -7.50
CA MET A 270 5.28 11.83 -7.84
C MET A 270 5.92 12.49 -6.62
N ASN A 271 5.13 12.72 -5.57
CA ASN A 271 5.51 13.44 -4.37
C ASN A 271 5.53 12.54 -3.11
N SER A 272 5.72 11.23 -3.26
CA SER A 272 5.50 10.26 -2.17
C SER A 272 6.33 10.47 -0.90
N LYS A 273 7.51 11.10 -1.00
CA LYS A 273 8.38 11.46 0.14
C LYS A 273 8.17 12.89 0.65
N GLU A 274 7.40 13.71 -0.06
CA GLU A 274 7.29 15.14 0.24
C GLU A 274 6.27 15.39 1.35
N ARG A 275 6.75 16.03 2.43
CA ARG A 275 5.91 16.49 3.55
C ARG A 275 5.05 17.69 3.16
N LYS A 276 5.57 18.58 2.30
CA LYS A 276 4.80 19.72 1.77
C LYS A 276 3.89 19.24 0.65
N GLN A 277 2.62 19.67 0.71
CA GLN A 277 1.59 19.28 -0.23
C GLN A 277 1.23 20.46 -1.12
N GLN A 278 1.16 20.24 -2.44
CA GLN A 278 0.67 21.25 -3.37
C GLN A 278 -0.86 21.32 -3.40
N PHE A 279 -1.52 20.17 -3.21
CA PHE A 279 -2.96 20.02 -3.46
C PHE A 279 -3.78 19.78 -2.19
N PHE A 280 -3.12 19.58 -1.06
CA PHE A 280 -3.77 19.30 0.22
C PHE A 280 -3.30 20.25 1.31
N THR A 281 -4.17 20.54 2.26
CA THR A 281 -3.81 20.99 3.61
C THR A 281 -4.01 19.83 4.56
N TYR A 282 -3.16 19.74 5.58
CA TYR A 282 -3.29 18.72 6.61
C TYR A 282 -3.13 19.33 7.98
N PHE A 283 -3.73 18.66 8.95
CA PHE A 283 -3.63 19.03 10.34
C PHE A 283 -2.18 18.89 10.84
N ASN A 284 -1.58 20.01 11.27
CA ASN A 284 -0.30 20.03 11.96
C ASN A 284 -0.57 20.36 13.44
N PRO A 285 -0.64 19.33 14.32
CA PRO A 285 -0.90 19.51 15.75
C PRO A 285 0.22 20.24 16.50
#